data_AF-A0A353HV52-F1
#
_entry.id   AF-A0A353HV52-F1
#
_cell.length_a   1.000
_cell.length_b   1.000
_cell.length_c   1.000
_cell.angle_alpha   90.00
_cell.angle_beta   90.00
_cell.angle_gamma   90.00
#
_symmetry.space_group_name_H-M   'P 1'
#
loop_
_entity.id
_entity.type
_entity.pdbx_description
1 polymer ?
#
loop_
_entity_poly.entity_id
_entity_poly.type
_entity_poly.pdbx_seq_one_letter_code
_entity_poly.pdbx_strand_id
1 'polypeptide(L)' 'VGPEGGFSPEEEDAALAAGALPLTMGPRVLRTETAALAAMAMLAGIWGGM' A
#
# COMPACT_ATOMS: atom_id res chain seq x y z
N VAL A 1 0.02 -1.27 -4.55
CA VAL A 1 1.15 -2.08 -4.02
C VAL A 1 2.19 -2.14 -5.11
N GLY A 2 3.40 -1.66 -4.85
CA GLY A 2 4.50 -1.65 -5.82
C GLY A 2 5.37 -2.91 -5.74
N PRO A 3 6.38 -3.04 -6.61
CA PRO A 3 7.38 -4.10 -6.53
C PRO A 3 8.31 -3.89 -5.32
N GLU A 4 9.13 -4.90 -5.01
CA GLU A 4 10.09 -4.86 -3.90
C GLU A 4 11.11 -3.72 -4.01
N GLY A 5 11.39 -3.27 -5.24
CA GLY A 5 12.26 -2.13 -5.52
C GLY A 5 11.63 -0.77 -5.23
N GLY A 6 10.35 -0.73 -4.86
CA GLY A 6 9.60 0.51 -4.68
C GLY A 6 9.14 1.13 -6.00
N PHE A 7 8.59 2.34 -5.89
CA PHE A 7 8.24 3.19 -7.03
C PHE A 7 9.38 4.19 -7.27
N SER A 8 9.54 4.66 -8.51
CA SER A 8 10.39 5.82 -8.75
C SER A 8 9.72 7.10 -8.20
N PRO A 9 10.48 8.16 -7.92
CA PRO A 9 9.90 9.44 -7.48
C PRO A 9 8.82 9.96 -8.44
N GLU A 10 9.02 9.79 -9.75
CA GLU A 10 8.07 10.22 -10.78
C GLU A 10 6.77 9.40 -10.75
N GLU A 11 6.86 8.10 -10.47
CA GLU A 11 5.68 7.23 -10.31
C GLU A 11 4.90 7.57 -9.04
N GLU A 12 5.60 7.86 -7.93
CA GLU A 12 4.98 8.31 -6.68
C GLU A 12 4.24 9.64 -6.87
N ASP A 13 4.91 10.64 -7.48
CA ASP A 13 4.31 11.94 -7.77
C ASP A 13 3.09 11.82 -8.69
N ALA A 14 3.16 10.98 -9.73
CA ALA A 14 2.04 10.73 -10.62
C ALA A 14 0.86 10.08 -9.89
N ALA A 15 1.11 9.12 -9.00
CA ALA A 15 0.06 8.48 -8.20
C ALA A 15 -0.60 9.48 -7.24
N LEU A 16 0.19 10.30 -6.55
CA LEU A 16 -0.32 11.35 -5.67
C LEU A 16 -1.14 12.39 -6.44
N ALA A 17 -0.66 12.84 -7.60
CA ALA A 17 -1.39 13.76 -8.48
C ALA A 17 -2.71 13.17 -9.00
N ALA A 18 -2.78 11.85 -9.18
CA ALA A 18 -4.00 11.12 -9.54
C ALA A 18 -4.95 10.90 -8.34
N GLY A 19 -4.58 11.35 -7.13
CA GLY A 19 -5.41 11.24 -5.92
C GLY A 19 -5.17 9.98 -5.09
N ALA A 20 -4.08 9.24 -5.33
CA ALA A 20 -3.69 8.16 -4.44
C ALA A 20 -3.33 8.69 -3.04
N LEU A 21 -3.73 7.96 -2.00
CA LEU A 21 -3.38 8.27 -0.62
C LEU A 21 -2.27 7.32 -0.15
N PRO A 22 -1.16 7.84 0.40
CA PRO A 22 -0.09 6.99 0.93
C PRO A 22 -0.54 6.27 2.21
N LEU A 23 -0.13 5.01 2.34
CA LEU A 23 -0.47 4.15 3.48
C LEU A 23 0.80 3.47 4.01
N THR A 24 0.99 3.50 5.34
CA THR A 24 2.07 2.79 6.03
C THR A 24 1.47 1.72 6.95
N MET A 25 2.04 0.51 6.92
CA MET A 25 1.58 -0.65 7.72
C MET A 25 2.55 -0.99 8.86
N GLY A 26 2.83 0.01 9.71
CA GLY A 26 3.78 -0.11 10.82
C GLY A 26 5.26 -0.04 10.39
N PRO A 27 6.20 -0.32 11.31
CA PRO A 27 7.63 -0.01 11.13
C PRO A 27 8.42 -1.06 10.34
N ARG A 28 7.81 -2.19 9.97
CA ARG A 28 8.49 -3.30 9.28
C ARG A 28 8.18 -3.23 7.79
N VAL A 29 9.21 -3.33 6.95
CA VAL A 29 9.04 -3.50 5.51
C VAL A 29 8.46 -4.89 5.26
N LEU A 30 7.29 -4.94 4.63
CA LEU A 30 6.65 -6.17 4.21
C LEU A 30 7.11 -6.56 2.81
N ARG A 31 7.21 -7.86 2.55
CA ARG A 31 7.33 -8.38 1.17
C ARG A 31 6.11 -7.98 0.35
N THR A 32 6.26 -7.85 -0.96
CA THR A 32 5.21 -7.37 -1.87
C THR A 32 3.90 -8.14 -1.73
N GLU A 33 3.97 -9.47 -1.70
CA GLU A 33 2.82 -10.35 -1.53
C GLU A 33 2.16 -10.20 -0.15
N THR A 34 2.97 -10.05 0.90
CA THR A 34 2.48 -9.86 2.28
C THR A 34 1.85 -8.48 2.45
N ALA A 35 2.42 -7.45 1.83
CA ALA A 35 1.88 -6.09 1.86
C ALA A 35 0.48 -6.04 1.22
N ALA A 36 0.28 -6.72 0.09
CA ALA A 36 -1.02 -6.79 -0.57
C ALA A 36 -2.09 -7.49 0.30
N LEU A 37 -1.76 -8.66 0.84
CA LEU A 37 -2.68 -9.41 1.69
C LEU A 37 -3.00 -8.66 3.00
N ALA A 38 -1.99 -8.06 3.63
CA ALA A 38 -2.19 -7.28 4.86
C ALA A 38 -3.06 -6.05 4.60
N ALA A 39 -2.84 -5.31 3.51
CA ALA A 39 -3.65 -4.15 3.16
C ALA A 39 -5.12 -4.56 2.97
N MET A 40 -5.40 -5.63 2.20
CA MET A 40 -6.76 -6.13 2.03
C MET A 40 -7.43 -6.53 3.34
N ALA A 41 -6.72 -7.27 4.21
CA ALA A 41 -7.23 -7.67 5.51
C ALA A 41 -7.54 -6.46 6.41
N MET A 42 -6.68 -5.43 6.43
CA MET A 42 -6.91 -4.19 7.17
C MET A 42 -8.14 -3.44 6.67
N LEU A 43 -8.27 -3.27 5.35
CA LEU A 43 -9.43 -2.60 4.74
C LEU A 43 -10.72 -3.36 5.07
N ALA A 44 -10.72 -4.69 4.91
CA ALA A 44 -11.88 -5.53 5.24
C ALA A 44 -12.26 -5.43 6.72
N GLY A 45 -11.29 -5.47 7.63
CA GLY A 45 -11.55 -5.36 9.06
C GLY A 45 -12.03 -3.98 9.51
N ILE A 46 -11.54 -2.91 8.89
CA ILE A 46 -11.95 -1.53 9.22
C ILE A 46 -13.37 -1.24 8.69
N TRP A 47 -13.69 -1.71 7.48
CA TRP A 47 -14.98 -1.45 6.83
C TRP A 47 -16.05 -2.51 7.08
N GLY A 48 -15.83 -3.44 8.00
CA GLY A 48 -16.86 -4.41 8.43
C GLY A 48 -17.14 -5.54 7.43
N GLY A 49 -16.16 -5.88 6.58
CA GLY A 49 -16.20 -7.07 5.72
C GLY A 49 -15.85 -8.38 6.45
N MET A 50 -15.78 -8.35 7.78
CA MET A 50 -15.57 -9.51 8.67
C MET A 50 -16.70 -9.59 9.70
#